data_AF-P02634-F1
#
_entry.id   AF-P02634-F1
#
_cell.length_a   1.000
_cell.length_b   1.000
_cell.length_c   1.000
_cell.angle_alpha   90.00
_cell.angle_beta   90.00
_cell.angle_gamma   90.00
#
_symmetry.space_group_name_H-M   'P 1'
#
loop_
_entity.id
_entity.type
_entity.pdbx_description
1 polymer ?
#
loop_
_entity_poly.entity_id
_entity_poly.type
_entity_poly.pdbx_seq_one_letter_code
_entity_poly.pdbx_strand_id
1 'polypeptide(L)' 'MSAKKSPEEMKSIFQKYAAKEGDPNQLSKEELKLLIQSEFPSLLKASSTLDNLFKELDKNGDGEVSYEEFEVFFKKLSQ' A
#
# COMPACT_ATOMS: atom_id res chain seq x y z
N MET A 1 1.24 -6.20 21.17
CA MET A 1 0.27 -5.45 20.34
C MET A 1 0.54 -5.80 18.89
N SER A 2 -0.21 -6.75 18.32
CA SER A 2 -0.10 -7.03 16.88
C SER A 2 -0.79 -5.88 16.17
N ALA A 3 -0.03 -4.90 15.70
CA ALA A 3 -0.58 -3.72 15.03
C ALA A 3 -1.10 -4.10 13.63
N LYS A 4 -2.15 -4.92 13.57
CA LYS A 4 -3.02 -5.00 12.39
C LYS A 4 -3.85 -3.73 12.44
N LYS A 5 -3.55 -2.74 11.59
CA LYS A 5 -4.45 -1.57 11.49
C LYS A 5 -5.79 -2.06 10.97
N SER A 6 -6.86 -1.46 11.46
CA SER A 6 -8.21 -1.80 11.03
C SER A 6 -8.42 -1.46 9.54
N PRO A 7 -9.35 -2.12 8.82
CA PRO A 7 -9.66 -1.76 7.43
C PRO A 7 -10.00 -0.27 7.27
N GLU A 8 -10.67 0.32 8.27
CA GLU A 8 -11.01 1.75 8.30
C GLU A 8 -9.77 2.66 8.43
N GLU A 9 -8.81 2.28 9.27
CA GLU A 9 -7.54 2.99 9.41
C GLU A 9 -6.71 2.84 8.13
N MET A 10 -6.67 1.65 7.54
CA MET A 10 -6.01 1.39 6.26
C MET A 10 -6.60 2.25 5.15
N LYS A 11 -7.93 2.36 5.08
CA LYS A 11 -8.62 3.22 4.11
C LYS A 11 -8.28 4.68 4.32
N SER A 12 -8.29 5.15 5.58
CA SER A 12 -7.96 6.53 5.92
C SER A 12 -6.52 6.88 5.55
N ILE A 13 -5.59 5.96 5.83
CA ILE A 13 -4.19 6.08 5.43
C ILE A 13 -4.07 6.11 3.91
N PHE A 14 -4.65 5.13 3.23
CA PHE A 14 -4.63 5.03 1.77
C PHE A 14 -5.11 6.33 1.13
N GLN A 15 -6.29 6.83 1.49
CA GLN A 15 -6.83 8.09 0.96
C GLN A 15 -5.95 9.29 1.29
N LYS A 16 -5.34 9.34 2.47
CA LYS A 16 -4.41 10.42 2.84
C LYS A 16 -3.18 10.46 1.95
N TYR A 17 -2.67 9.31 1.51
CA TYR A 17 -1.51 9.25 0.62
C TYR A 17 -1.90 9.39 -0.85
N ALA A 18 -3.00 8.78 -1.30
CA ALA A 18 -3.52 8.85 -2.68
C ALA A 18 -4.05 10.24 -3.05
N ALA A 19 -4.55 11.00 -2.07
CA ALA A 19 -4.97 12.38 -2.31
C ALA A 19 -3.78 13.36 -2.47
N LYS A 20 -2.52 12.89 -2.45
CA LYS A 20 -1.36 13.77 -2.61
C LYS A 20 -1.17 14.14 -4.07
N GLU A 21 -1.20 13.18 -4.99
CA GLU A 21 -0.91 13.38 -6.40
C GLU A 21 -1.72 12.41 -7.29
N GLY A 22 -2.41 12.92 -8.31
CA GLY A 22 -3.14 12.07 -9.26
C GLY A 22 -4.55 11.68 -8.79
N ASP A 23 -4.88 10.38 -8.84
CA ASP A 23 -6.20 9.84 -8.51
C ASP A 23 -6.32 9.58 -6.99
N PRO A 24 -7.25 10.24 -6.27
CA PRO A 24 -7.43 10.01 -4.83
C PRO A 24 -7.90 8.59 -4.45
N ASN A 25 -8.23 7.75 -5.44
CA ASN A 25 -8.64 6.36 -5.25
C ASN A 25 -7.53 5.34 -5.56
N GLN A 26 -6.36 5.79 -6.01
CA GLN A 26 -5.26 4.92 -6.40
C GLN A 26 -3.94 5.47 -5.85
N LEU A 27 -3.02 4.58 -5.52
CA LEU A 27 -1.68 4.97 -5.10
C LEU A 27 -0.71 4.80 -6.25
N SER A 28 -0.11 5.90 -6.67
CA SER A 28 1.07 5.83 -7.51
C SER A 28 2.23 5.15 -6.77
N LYS A 29 3.25 4.74 -7.52
CA LYS A 29 4.47 4.14 -6.96
C LYS A 29 5.15 5.02 -5.90
N GLU A 30 5.11 6.34 -6.06
CA GLU A 30 5.73 7.29 -5.13
C GLU A 30 4.89 7.45 -3.85
N GLU A 31 3.57 7.51 -3.96
CA GLU A 31 2.68 7.59 -2.82
C GLU A 31 2.65 6.29 -2.02
N LEU A 32 2.63 5.14 -2.70
CA LEU A 32 2.78 3.84 -2.05
C LEU A 32 4.09 3.78 -1.28
N LYS A 33 5.19 4.27 -1.87
CA LYS A 33 6.49 4.34 -1.19
C LYS A 33 6.42 5.12 0.11
N LEU A 34 5.82 6.30 0.11
CA LEU A 34 5.67 7.13 1.31
C LEU A 34 4.78 6.46 2.36
N LEU A 35 3.66 5.89 1.93
CA LEU A 35 2.75 5.15 2.78
C LEU A 35 3.49 4.00 3.46
N ILE A 36 4.14 3.14 2.69
CA ILE A 36 4.84 1.98 3.24
C ILE A 36 5.99 2.41 4.15
N GLN A 37 6.77 3.44 3.79
CA GLN A 37 7.86 3.94 4.65
C GLN A 37 7.36 4.51 5.99
N SER A 38 6.26 5.24 5.99
CA SER A 38 5.72 5.88 7.20
C SER A 38 4.94 4.89 8.06
N GLU A 39 4.14 4.04 7.42
CA GLU A 39 3.09 3.26 8.08
C GLU A 39 3.49 1.79 8.26
N PHE A 40 4.29 1.24 7.33
CA PHE A 40 4.68 -0.17 7.28
C PHE A 40 6.16 -0.38 6.89
N PRO A 41 7.13 0.26 7.58
CA PRO A 41 8.55 0.15 7.22
C PRO A 41 9.07 -1.30 7.25
N SER A 42 8.38 -2.19 7.96
CA SER A 42 8.65 -3.63 7.97
C SER A 42 8.43 -4.32 6.61
N LEU A 43 7.52 -3.82 5.76
CA LEU A 43 7.31 -4.39 4.43
C LEU A 43 8.50 -4.15 3.49
N LEU A 44 9.23 -3.06 3.71
CA LEU A 44 10.48 -2.77 3.01
C LEU A 44 11.63 -3.67 3.45
N LYS A 45 11.53 -4.26 4.64
CA LYS A 45 12.47 -5.28 5.09
C LYS A 45 12.14 -6.65 4.52
N ALA A 46 10.85 -6.93 4.29
CA ALA A 46 10.37 -8.19 3.73
C ALA A 46 10.54 -8.26 2.22
N SER A 47 10.18 -7.20 1.50
CA SER A 47 10.40 -7.08 0.06
C SER A 47 11.79 -6.50 -0.21
N SER A 48 12.56 -7.10 -1.11
CA SER A 48 13.92 -6.64 -1.44
C SER A 48 13.96 -5.21 -1.98
N THR A 49 12.85 -4.69 -2.53
CA THR A 49 12.74 -3.32 -3.06
C THR A 49 11.28 -2.87 -3.14
N LEU A 50 11.03 -1.57 -2.97
CA LEU A 50 9.72 -0.96 -3.19
C LEU A 50 9.12 -1.26 -4.56
N ASP A 51 9.96 -1.30 -5.59
CA ASP A 51 9.58 -1.70 -6.95
C ASP A 51 8.95 -3.09 -7.01
N ASN A 52 9.52 -4.05 -6.30
CA ASN A 52 9.00 -5.41 -6.27
C ASN A 52 7.69 -5.45 -5.50
N LEU A 53 7.65 -4.80 -4.34
CA LEU A 53 6.42 -4.65 -3.55
C LEU A 53 5.30 -3.99 -4.36
N PHE A 54 5.62 -2.93 -5.10
CA PHE A 54 4.69 -2.24 -5.98
C PHE A 54 4.14 -3.18 -7.06
N LYS A 55 5.00 -3.89 -7.79
CA LYS A 55 4.58 -4.90 -8.78
C LYS A 55 3.82 -6.08 -8.18
N GLU A 56 4.08 -6.40 -6.91
CA GLU A 56 3.33 -7.43 -6.20
C GLU A 56 1.92 -6.96 -5.81
N LEU A 57 1.76 -5.66 -5.56
CA LEU A 57 0.49 -5.01 -5.24
C LEU A 57 -0.33 -4.74 -6.51
N ASP A 58 0.26 -4.09 -7.50
CA ASP A 58 -0.28 -3.80 -8.82
C ASP A 58 -0.50 -5.10 -9.61
N LYS A 59 -1.68 -5.71 -9.44
CA LYS A 59 -2.04 -7.00 -10.03
C LYS A 59 -2.57 -6.83 -11.44
N ASN A 60 -3.24 -5.74 -11.71
CA ASN A 60 -3.77 -5.41 -13.03
C ASN A 60 -2.68 -4.87 -13.98
N GLY A 61 -1.55 -4.40 -13.45
CA GLY A 61 -0.41 -3.89 -14.20
C GLY A 61 -0.66 -2.51 -14.80
N ASP A 62 -1.55 -1.71 -14.22
CA ASP A 62 -1.87 -0.36 -14.72
C ASP A 62 -0.85 0.70 -14.28
N GLY A 63 0.05 0.36 -13.36
CA GLY A 63 1.05 1.28 -12.83
C GLY A 63 0.53 2.13 -11.67
N GLU A 64 -0.64 1.80 -11.13
CA GLU A 64 -1.24 2.34 -9.92
C GLU A 64 -1.63 1.18 -8.98
N VAL A 65 -1.90 1.48 -7.70
CA VAL A 65 -2.36 0.47 -6.74
C VAL A 65 -3.70 0.90 -6.19
N SER A 66 -4.74 0.16 -6.56
CA SER A 66 -6.08 0.38 -6.05
C SER A 66 -6.21 0.02 -4.57
N TYR A 67 -7.23 0.55 -3.90
CA TYR A 67 -7.51 0.20 -2.51
C TYR A 67 -7.78 -1.31 -2.33
N GLU A 68 -8.42 -1.95 -3.31
CA GLU A 68 -8.68 -3.40 -3.28
C GLU A 68 -7.39 -4.21 -3.33
N GLU A 69 -6.47 -3.87 -4.24
CA GLU A 69 -5.16 -4.52 -4.34
C GLU A 69 -4.33 -4.34 -3.08
N PHE A 70 -4.32 -3.11 -2.55
CA PHE A 70 -3.69 -2.80 -1.28
C PHE A 70 -4.27 -3.66 -0.15
N GLU A 71 -5.59 -3.66 0.02
CA GLU A 71 -6.24 -4.43 1.09
C GLU A 71 -5.99 -5.95 0.96
N VAL A 72 -6.08 -6.50 -0.24
CA VAL A 72 -5.84 -7.93 -0.52
C VAL A 72 -4.42 -8.34 -0.15
N PHE A 73 -3.42 -7.52 -0.49
CA PHE A 73 -2.02 -7.79 -0.15
C PHE A 73 -1.79 -7.78 1.36
N PHE A 74 -2.32 -6.81 2.08
CA PHE A 74 -2.20 -6.74 3.55
C PHE A 74 -2.96 -7.88 4.25
N LYS A 75 -4.13 -8.26 3.73
CA LYS A 75 -4.86 -9.45 4.20
C LYS A 75 -3.98 -10.70 4.08
N LYS A 76 -3.32 -10.88 2.93
CA LYS A 76 -2.41 -12.01 2.66
C LYS A 76 -1.20 -12.04 3.58
N LEU A 77 -0.60 -10.89 3.89
CA LEU A 77 0.53 -10.79 4.82
C LEU A 77 0.18 -11.09 6.28
N SER A 78 -1.10 -10.97 6.62
CA SER A 78 -1.58 -11.12 7.99
C SER A 78 -2.04 -12.55 8.33
N GLN A 79 -1.99 -13.46 7.35
CA GLN A 79 -2.28 -14.89 7.49
C GLN A 79 -0.97 -15.67 7.71
#